data_AF-A0A2J4ZYV5-F1
#
_entry.id   AF-A0A2J4ZYV5-F1
#
_cell.length_a   1.000
_cell.length_b   1.000
_cell.length_c   1.000
_cell.angle_alpha   90.00
_cell.angle_beta   90.00
_cell.angle_gamma   90.00
#
_symmetry.space_group_name_H-M   'P 1'
#
loop_
_entity.id
_entity.type
_entity.pdbx_description
1 polymer ?
#
loop_
_entity_poly.entity_id
_entity_poly.type
_entity_poly.pdbx_seq_one_letter_code
_entity_poly.pdbx_strand_id
1 'polypeptide(L)'
;MNVIAIMNHMGVYFKEEPIRELHRALERLDFRIVYPNDREDLLKLIENNARLCGVIFDWDKYNLELCEDISKMNEYMPLYAFANTYSTLDVSLNDLRMQVRFFEYALGAAEDIANKIKQNTDEYIDTILPP
;
A
#
# COMPACT_ATOMS: atom_id res chain seq x y z
N MET A 1 -0.86 14.35 4.75
CA MET A 1 -0.79 12.98 4.23
C MET A 1 -2.21 12.46 4.01
N ASN A 2 -2.62 12.28 2.76
CA ASN A 2 -3.90 11.64 2.45
C ASN A 2 -3.94 11.04 1.03
N VAL A 3 -2.79 10.85 0.38
CA VAL A 3 -2.73 10.25 -0.96
C VAL A 3 -2.28 8.81 -0.82
N ILE A 4 -3.04 7.87 -1.39
CA ILE A 4 -2.67 6.46 -1.45
C ILE A 4 -2.46 6.07 -2.91
N ALA A 5 -1.31 5.46 -3.20
CA ALA A 5 -1.04 4.91 -4.52
C ALA A 5 -1.49 3.45 -4.59
N ILE A 6 -2.22 3.08 -5.64
CA ILE A 6 -2.60 1.68 -5.92
C ILE A 6 -1.90 1.22 -7.20
N MET A 7 -0.94 0.32 -7.04
CA MET A 7 -0.30 -0.40 -8.14
C MET A 7 -1.29 -1.45 -8.66
N ASN A 8 -2.12 -1.05 -9.62
CA ASN A 8 -3.15 -1.94 -10.17
C ASN A 8 -2.64 -2.71 -11.39
N HIS A 9 -3.12 -3.94 -11.56
CA HIS A 9 -3.12 -4.60 -12.85
C HIS A 9 -4.46 -5.26 -13.09
N MET A 10 -5.19 -4.73 -14.06
CA MET A 10 -6.49 -5.22 -14.50
C MET A 10 -6.28 -6.47 -15.34
N GLY A 11 -6.92 -7.57 -14.99
CA GLY A 11 -6.78 -8.84 -15.70
C GLY A 11 -7.44 -10.01 -14.99
N VAL A 12 -7.73 -9.87 -13.69
CA VAL A 12 -8.37 -10.93 -12.91
C VAL A 12 -9.45 -10.36 -11.98
N TYR A 13 -10.71 -10.63 -12.32
CA TYR A 13 -11.89 -10.08 -11.65
C TYR A 13 -11.89 -10.29 -10.13
N PHE A 14 -11.40 -11.43 -9.64
CA PHE A 14 -11.38 -11.73 -8.19
C PHE A 14 -10.43 -10.82 -7.40
N LYS A 15 -9.43 -10.21 -8.04
CA LYS A 15 -8.55 -9.21 -7.42
C LYS A 15 -9.09 -7.79 -7.61
N GLU A 16 -9.72 -7.53 -8.75
CA GLU A 16 -10.25 -6.21 -9.11
C GLU A 16 -11.39 -5.77 -8.18
N GLU A 17 -12.35 -6.65 -7.91
CA GLU A 17 -13.53 -6.25 -7.13
C GLU A 17 -13.17 -5.85 -5.68
N PRO A 18 -12.37 -6.63 -4.91
CA PRO A 18 -11.93 -6.20 -3.59
C PRO A 18 -11.15 -4.88 -3.60
N ILE A 19 -10.31 -4.64 -4.61
CA ILE A 19 -9.55 -3.39 -4.74
C ILE A 19 -10.49 -2.22 -5.09
N ARG A 20 -11.54 -2.46 -5.88
CA ARG A 20 -12.56 -1.46 -6.19
C ARG A 20 -13.41 -1.10 -4.97
N GLU A 21 -13.79 -2.09 -4.17
CA GLU A 21 -14.46 -1.87 -2.88
C GLU A 21 -13.56 -1.07 -1.94
N LEU A 22 -12.26 -1.43 -1.87
CA LEU A 22 -11.28 -0.73 -1.05
C LEU A 22 -11.06 0.72 -1.50
N HIS A 23 -10.97 0.98 -2.80
CA HIS A 23 -10.90 2.34 -3.33
C HIS A 23 -12.04 3.19 -2.77
N ARG A 24 -13.29 2.70 -2.90
CA ARG A 24 -14.47 3.43 -2.43
C ARG A 24 -14.45 3.61 -0.91
N ALA A 25 -14.01 2.61 -0.17
CA ALA A 25 -13.89 2.69 1.28
C ALA A 25 -12.86 3.75 1.70
N LEU A 26 -11.71 3.82 1.01
CA LEU A 26 -10.69 4.84 1.25
C LEU A 26 -11.15 6.25 0.89
N GLU A 27 -11.87 6.43 -0.22
CA GLU A 27 -12.46 7.74 -0.58
C GLU A 27 -13.44 8.24 0.49
N ARG A 28 -14.22 7.35 1.12
CA ARG A 28 -15.11 7.71 2.24
C ARG A 28 -14.35 8.15 3.50
N LEU A 29 -13.06 7.82 3.60
CA LEU A 29 -12.16 8.25 4.66
C LEU A 29 -11.28 9.44 4.24
N ASP A 30 -11.69 10.18 3.19
CA ASP A 30 -11.01 11.37 2.65
C ASP A 30 -9.59 11.12 2.10
N PHE A 31 -9.29 9.87 1.72
CA PHE A 31 -8.09 9.56 0.95
C PHE A 31 -8.28 9.86 -0.53
N ARG A 32 -7.25 10.42 -1.14
CA ARG A 32 -7.13 10.57 -2.59
C ARG A 32 -6.37 9.39 -3.17
N ILE A 33 -7.01 8.65 -4.06
CA ILE A 33 -6.39 7.49 -4.71
C ILE A 33 -5.69 7.92 -6.01
N VAL A 34 -4.47 7.44 -6.22
CA VAL A 34 -3.73 7.58 -7.48
C VAL A 34 -3.32 6.22 -8.02
N TYR A 35 -3.25 6.09 -9.34
CA TYR A 35 -2.91 4.86 -10.05
C TYR A 35 -1.66 5.08 -10.90
N PRO A 36 -0.46 4.86 -10.34
CA PRO A 36 0.77 4.82 -11.13
C PRO A 36 0.69 3.74 -12.21
N ASN A 37 1.27 4.03 -13.38
CA ASN A 37 1.26 3.12 -14.53
C ASN A 37 2.23 1.94 -14.33
N ASP A 38 3.37 2.22 -13.71
CA ASP A 38 4.44 1.26 -13.48
C ASP A 38 5.26 1.63 -12.23
N ARG A 39 6.31 0.86 -11.98
CA ARG A 39 7.23 1.07 -10.85
C ARG A 39 7.90 2.43 -10.92
N GLU A 40 8.37 2.86 -12.08
CA GLU A 40 9.10 4.14 -12.20
C GLU A 40 8.18 5.32 -11.92
N ASP A 41 6.94 5.26 -12.41
CA ASP A 41 5.90 6.25 -12.13
C ASP A 41 5.59 6.32 -10.63
N LEU A 42 5.46 5.17 -9.95
CA LEU A 42 5.29 5.12 -8.50
C LEU A 42 6.47 5.76 -7.75
N LEU A 43 7.70 5.42 -8.10
CA LEU A 43 8.88 5.98 -7.43
C LEU A 43 8.95 7.51 -7.63
N LYS A 44 8.66 8.00 -8.84
CA LYS A 44 8.54 9.45 -9.09
C LYS A 44 7.40 10.09 -8.29
N LEU A 45 6.27 9.41 -8.12
CA LEU A 45 5.17 9.91 -7.29
C LEU A 45 5.60 10.03 -5.82
N ILE A 46 6.34 9.06 -5.29
CA ILE A 46 6.87 9.09 -3.92
C ILE A 46 7.86 10.25 -3.76
N GLU A 47 8.77 10.44 -4.73
CA GLU A 47 9.76 11.52 -4.70
C GLU A 47 9.12 12.91 -4.72
N ASN A 48 8.09 13.10 -5.56
CA ASN A 48 7.52 14.42 -5.84
C ASN A 48 6.29 14.78 -5.00
N ASN A 49 5.69 13.82 -4.27
CA ASN A 49 4.47 14.06 -3.50
C ASN A 49 4.62 13.65 -2.03
N ALA A 50 5.07 14.58 -1.18
CA ALA A 50 5.14 14.39 0.27
C ALA A 50 3.78 14.09 0.95
N ARG A 51 2.66 14.21 0.23
CA ARG A 51 1.32 13.84 0.74
C ARG A 51 1.00 12.35 0.57
N LEU A 52 1.80 11.62 -0.21
CA LEU A 52 1.68 10.18 -0.42
C LEU A 52 2.06 9.46 0.87
N CYS A 53 1.09 8.74 1.43
CA CYS A 53 1.16 8.17 2.78
C CYS A 53 0.97 6.66 2.82
N GLY A 54 0.90 6.01 1.67
CA GLY A 54 0.86 4.57 1.59
C GLY A 54 0.78 4.07 0.15
N VAL A 55 1.27 2.85 -0.04
CA VAL A 55 1.25 2.15 -1.33
C VAL A 55 0.55 0.81 -1.17
N ILE A 56 -0.45 0.56 -2.00
CA ILE A 56 -1.13 -0.73 -2.13
C ILE A 56 -0.62 -1.42 -3.39
N PHE A 57 -0.24 -2.69 -3.28
CA PHE A 57 0.26 -3.46 -4.41
C PHE A 57 0.02 -4.97 -4.23
N ASP A 58 0.08 -5.69 -5.34
CA ASP A 58 0.04 -7.15 -5.38
C ASP A 58 1.42 -7.72 -5.03
N TRP A 59 1.50 -8.52 -3.95
CA TRP A 59 2.74 -9.09 -3.44
C TRP A 59 3.41 -10.02 -4.45
N ASP A 60 2.63 -10.87 -5.12
CA ASP A 60 3.17 -11.86 -6.07
C ASP A 60 3.80 -11.17 -7.30
N LYS A 61 3.37 -9.94 -7.61
CA LYS A 61 3.86 -9.18 -8.76
C LYS A 61 5.04 -8.27 -8.46
N TYR A 62 5.00 -7.51 -7.37
CA TYR A 62 6.00 -6.47 -7.10
C TYR A 62 6.98 -6.82 -5.98
N ASN A 63 6.64 -7.82 -5.14
CA ASN A 63 7.48 -8.48 -4.14
C ASN A 63 8.44 -7.56 -3.34
N LEU A 64 9.55 -8.11 -2.85
CA LEU A 64 10.53 -7.44 -2.01
C LEU A 64 11.29 -6.31 -2.72
N GLU A 65 11.53 -6.41 -4.03
CA GLU A 65 12.31 -5.39 -4.76
C GLU A 65 11.65 -4.02 -4.70
N LEU A 66 10.32 -3.95 -4.84
CA LEU A 66 9.60 -2.69 -4.71
C LEU A 66 9.71 -2.12 -3.29
N CYS A 67 9.61 -2.98 -2.27
CA CYS A 67 9.71 -2.56 -0.88
C CYS A 67 11.08 -1.95 -0.56
N GLU A 68 12.16 -2.56 -1.06
CA GLU A 68 13.52 -2.05 -0.87
C GLU A 68 13.72 -0.67 -1.51
N ASP A 69 13.23 -0.48 -2.74
CA ASP A 69 13.34 0.80 -3.43
C ASP A 69 12.55 1.90 -2.73
N ILE A 70 11.34 1.60 -2.24
CA ILE A 70 10.56 2.54 -1.44
C ILE A 70 11.26 2.85 -0.10
N SER A 71 11.81 1.83 0.57
CA SER A 71 12.49 1.98 1.87
C SER A 71 13.70 2.92 1.79
N LYS A 72 14.48 2.85 0.69
CA LYS A 72 15.60 3.78 0.44
C LYS A 72 15.15 5.24 0.35
N MET A 73 13.90 5.50 -0.05
CA MET A 73 13.34 6.84 -0.18
C MET A 73 12.57 7.29 1.06
N ASN A 74 11.83 6.38 1.69
CA ASN A 74 10.99 6.65 2.86
C ASN A 74 10.82 5.35 3.68
N GLU A 75 11.72 5.17 4.65
CA GLU A 75 11.79 3.99 5.53
C GLU A 75 10.51 3.75 6.34
N TYR A 76 9.76 4.81 6.65
CA TYR A 76 8.55 4.75 7.47
C TYR A 76 7.27 4.60 6.66
N MET A 77 7.34 4.66 5.32
CA MET A 77 6.14 4.63 4.48
C MET A 77 5.37 3.31 4.67
N PRO A 78 4.06 3.37 5.00
CA PRO A 78 3.22 2.18 5.06
C PRO A 78 3.09 1.50 3.70
N LEU A 79 3.34 0.19 3.68
CA LEU A 79 3.24 -0.66 2.50
C LEU A 79 2.14 -1.71 2.72
N TYR A 80 1.16 -1.77 1.83
CA TYR A 80 0.00 -2.66 1.93
C TYR A 80 0.06 -3.71 0.81
N ALA A 81 0.62 -4.86 1.15
CA ALA A 81 0.84 -5.96 0.23
C ALA A 81 -0.38 -6.89 0.22
N PHE A 82 -1.02 -7.04 -0.94
CA PHE A 82 -2.07 -8.02 -1.11
C PHE A 82 -1.47 -9.36 -1.56
N ALA A 83 -1.68 -10.40 -0.76
CA ALA A 83 -1.16 -11.74 -0.98
C ALA A 83 -2.29 -12.72 -1.30
N ASN A 84 -1.98 -13.72 -2.12
CA ASN A 84 -2.83 -14.88 -2.32
C ASN A 84 -2.54 -15.92 -1.21
N THR A 85 -3.45 -16.87 -1.01
CA THR A 85 -3.32 -17.95 0.00
C THR A 85 -2.05 -18.82 -0.20
N TYR A 86 -1.42 -18.76 -1.37
CA TYR A 86 -0.21 -19.51 -1.71
C TYR A 86 1.07 -18.65 -1.74
N SER A 87 0.97 -17.34 -1.45
CA SER A 87 2.12 -16.45 -1.46
C SER A 87 3.09 -16.86 -0.34
N THR A 88 4.31 -17.23 -0.71
CA THR A 88 5.38 -17.45 0.25
C THR A 88 5.79 -16.10 0.83
N LEU A 89 5.54 -15.92 2.13
CA LEU A 89 6.07 -14.78 2.88
C LEU A 89 7.57 -15.02 3.08
N ASP A 90 8.39 -14.38 2.26
CA ASP A 90 9.84 -14.45 2.41
C ASP A 90 10.23 -13.85 3.78
N VAL A 91 10.90 -14.69 4.59
CA VAL A 91 11.32 -14.41 5.97
C VAL A 91 12.39 -13.29 6.03
N SER A 92 12.89 -12.83 4.88
CA SER A 92 13.87 -11.73 4.75
C SER A 92 13.33 -10.34 5.11
N LEU A 93 12.03 -10.20 5.37
CA LEU A 93 11.41 -8.93 5.83
C LEU A 93 11.87 -8.48 7.23
N ASN A 94 12.57 -9.32 8.00
CA ASN A 94 13.02 -8.97 9.35
C ASN A 94 14.21 -8.00 9.40
N ASP A 95 15.05 -7.95 8.37
CA ASP A 95 16.25 -7.08 8.37
C ASP A 95 15.98 -5.66 7.85
N LEU A 96 14.83 -5.46 7.21
CA LEU A 96 14.41 -4.18 6.67
C LEU A 96 13.38 -3.56 7.63
N ARG A 97 13.60 -2.31 8.06
CA ARG A 97 12.64 -1.54 8.90
C ARG A 97 11.36 -1.14 8.15
N MET A 98 10.92 -1.97 7.20
CA MET A 98 9.79 -1.70 6.33
C MET A 98 8.47 -1.98 7.07
N GLN A 99 7.53 -1.04 6.97
CA GLN A 99 6.18 -1.15 7.51
C GLN A 99 5.26 -1.87 6.51
N VAL A 100 5.58 -3.14 6.17
CA VAL A 100 4.74 -3.95 5.28
C VAL A 100 3.63 -4.64 6.07
N ARG A 101 2.39 -4.45 5.62
CA ARG A 101 1.21 -5.14 6.13
C ARG A 101 0.55 -5.94 5.03
N PHE A 102 0.20 -7.18 5.36
CA PHE A 102 -0.40 -8.12 4.43
C PHE A 102 -1.92 -8.12 4.53
N PHE A 103 -2.58 -8.13 3.37
CA PHE A 103 -4.02 -8.28 3.23
C PHE A 103 -4.34 -9.39 2.22
N GLU A 104 -5.52 -9.96 2.36
CA GLU A 104 -6.06 -10.93 1.42
C GLU A 104 -7.07 -10.27 0.49
N TYR A 105 -7.20 -10.80 -0.72
CA TYR A 105 -8.28 -10.44 -1.64
C TYR A 105 -9.60 -11.08 -1.18
N ALA A 106 -10.39 -10.33 -0.41
CA ALA A 106 -11.69 -10.77 0.08
C ALA A 106 -12.77 -9.71 -0.14
N LEU A 107 -13.92 -10.13 -0.70
CA LEU A 107 -15.10 -9.26 -0.81
C LEU A 107 -15.65 -8.92 0.57
N GLY A 108 -16.09 -7.68 0.75
CA GLY A 108 -16.63 -7.20 2.03
C GLY A 108 -15.59 -6.89 3.11
N ALA A 109 -14.30 -7.16 2.86
CA ALA A 109 -13.22 -6.81 3.79
C ALA A 109 -12.74 -5.36 3.65
N ALA A 110 -13.22 -4.64 2.64
CA ALA A 110 -12.74 -3.31 2.26
C ALA A 110 -12.83 -2.27 3.38
N GLU A 111 -13.91 -2.25 4.16
CA GLU A 111 -14.08 -1.28 5.25
C GLU A 111 -13.08 -1.52 6.38
N ASP A 112 -12.89 -2.77 6.78
CA ASP A 112 -11.91 -3.15 7.80
C ASP A 112 -10.47 -2.84 7.35
N ILE A 113 -10.16 -3.12 6.09
CA ILE A 113 -8.85 -2.81 5.50
C ILE A 113 -8.65 -1.28 5.45
N ALA A 114 -9.63 -0.51 5.00
CA ALA A 114 -9.56 0.95 4.93
C ALA A 114 -9.36 1.58 6.32
N ASN A 115 -10.07 1.08 7.34
CA ASN A 115 -9.90 1.53 8.73
C ASN A 115 -8.49 1.23 9.25
N LYS A 116 -7.94 0.05 8.94
CA LYS A 116 -6.54 -0.27 9.28
C LYS A 116 -5.56 0.65 8.56
N ILE A 117 -5.76 0.91 7.26
CA ILE A 117 -4.94 1.86 6.49
C ILE A 117 -4.98 3.26 7.14
N LYS A 118 -6.16 3.71 7.57
CA LYS A 118 -6.33 4.98 8.27
C LYS A 118 -5.53 5.03 9.58
N GLN A 119 -5.68 4.02 10.43
CA GLN A 119 -4.92 3.92 11.69
C GLN A 119 -3.41 3.95 11.44
N ASN A 120 -2.92 3.18 10.47
CA ASN A 120 -1.50 3.15 10.12
C ASN A 120 -1.00 4.46 9.53
N THR A 121 -1.87 5.16 8.79
CA THR A 121 -1.53 6.48 8.27
C THR A 121 -1.34 7.43 9.44
N ASP A 122 -2.24 7.42 10.43
CA ASP A 122 -2.16 8.27 11.61
C ASP A 122 -0.89 7.94 12.43
N GLU A 123 -0.57 6.65 12.64
CA GLU A 123 0.71 6.20 13.24
C GLU A 123 1.93 6.70 12.46
N TYR A 124 1.88 6.67 11.13
CA TYR A 124 2.94 7.18 10.26
C TYR A 124 3.11 8.71 10.42
N ILE A 125 2.00 9.46 10.49
CA ILE A 125 2.05 10.91 10.73
C ILE A 125 2.73 11.21 12.06
N ASP A 126 2.29 10.54 13.13
CA ASP A 126 2.81 10.73 14.49
C ASP A 126 4.28 10.34 14.60
N THR A 127 4.74 9.36 13.83
CA THR A 127 6.15 8.93 13.81
C THR A 127 7.06 9.97 13.15
N ILE A 128 6.60 10.66 12.10
CA ILE A 128 7.42 11.62 11.36
C ILE A 128 7.32 13.06 11.88
N LEU A 129 6.28 13.38 12.65
CA LEU A 129 6.14 14.68 13.30
C LEU A 129 6.87 14.70 14.66
N PRO A 130 7.76 15.67 14.92
CA PRO A 130 8.33 15.84 16.25
C PRO A 130 7.26 16.29 17.27
N PRO A 131 7.46 16.00 18.58
CA PRO A 131 6.53 16.34 19.66
C PRO A 131 6.35 17.84 19.90
#